data_AF-A0A2R5GLS5-F1
#
_entry.id   AF-A0A2R5GLS5-F1
#
_cell.length_a   1.000
_cell.length_b   1.000
_cell.length_c   1.000
_cell.angle_alpha   90.00
_cell.angle_beta   90.00
_cell.angle_gamma   90.00
#
_symmetry.space_group_name_H-M   'P 1'
#
loop_
_entity.id
_entity.type
_entity.pdbx_description
1 polymer ?
#
loop_
_entity_poly.entity_id
_entity_poly.type
_entity_poly.pdbx_seq_one_letter_code
_entity_poly.pdbx_strand_id
1 'polypeptide(L)'
;MRTWTALTVACMAFATQASLSFGETEDAFASKMVTLDGGDFVMGDSLSTKLHPQALPPQRVHVDAFRVDKWPATNREFREFVRATKFKTDSEKFGWSFVLDYQATERARELSESQVKDASHWLAVPQAYWRQPDGPGSGIQDTLDHVAGHLSYNDAKAFCKWRGLRLLSESEWEFAARGGEVDTKYPWGNNEPWKETDGSWPMNVWQGTFPKENDLGDGYATTSPPQAFPPNKYGLYDVLGNVWEWTKTKYLEMHPDAIKQDQQRKGEAVQRVLRGGSFLDTADGAFNHKVDLNTRMGNTEDSASSNTGVRCAASVGPQSKESGYKYRKPSKPKGAGGIPGLDQETMQRIVEEGGIEALQELLGDKATVTTAGELKERQAKMHRQMEELRRMEELEKQQATRGGGDSAEHIEL
;
A
#
# COMPACT_ATOMS: atom_id res chain seq x y z
N MET A 1 -11.64 -71.99 -36.68
CA MET A 1 -11.23 -72.26 -35.27
C MET A 1 -10.12 -71.27 -34.93
N ARG A 2 -10.42 -70.21 -34.16
CA ARG A 2 -9.93 -69.93 -32.76
C ARG A 2 -8.39 -69.98 -32.67
N THR A 3 -7.67 -68.94 -32.25
CA THR A 3 -7.78 -68.27 -30.92
C THR A 3 -7.21 -66.85 -30.91
N TRP A 4 -7.88 -65.95 -30.18
CA TRP A 4 -7.38 -64.67 -29.68
C TRP A 4 -6.73 -64.88 -28.31
N THR A 5 -5.59 -64.25 -28.04
CA THR A 5 -5.00 -64.15 -26.69
C THR A 5 -5.23 -62.74 -26.16
N ALA A 6 -5.96 -62.65 -25.05
CA ALA A 6 -6.28 -61.42 -24.34
C ALA A 6 -5.07 -60.92 -23.54
N LEU A 7 -4.83 -59.60 -23.57
CA LEU A 7 -3.97 -58.92 -22.61
C LEU A 7 -4.88 -58.12 -21.66
N THR A 8 -4.93 -58.56 -20.40
CA THR A 8 -5.73 -57.93 -19.34
C THR A 8 -4.94 -56.81 -18.67
N VAL A 9 -5.60 -55.67 -18.57
CA VAL A 9 -5.35 -54.44 -17.81
C VAL A 9 -4.55 -54.62 -16.50
N ALA A 10 -3.51 -53.80 -16.31
CA ALA A 10 -3.01 -53.39 -15.00
C ALA A 10 -3.17 -51.88 -14.86
N CYS A 11 -4.31 -51.46 -14.32
CA CYS A 11 -4.63 -50.08 -13.97
C CYS A 11 -4.82 -50.05 -12.45
N MET A 12 -3.72 -50.00 -11.69
CA MET A 12 -3.74 -49.68 -10.27
C MET A 12 -2.44 -48.96 -9.90
N ALA A 13 -2.60 -47.86 -9.17
CA ALA A 13 -1.59 -47.02 -8.50
C ALA A 13 -1.22 -45.69 -9.17
N PHE A 14 -2.17 -44.73 -9.21
CA PHE A 14 -1.88 -43.29 -9.32
C PHE A 14 -2.75 -42.43 -8.37
N ALA A 15 -3.27 -42.99 -7.27
CA ALA A 15 -4.16 -42.28 -6.35
C ALA A 15 -3.50 -41.81 -5.04
N THR A 16 -2.23 -42.16 -4.77
CA THR A 16 -1.58 -41.90 -3.47
C THR A 16 -0.61 -40.71 -3.44
N GLN A 17 -0.21 -40.15 -4.59
CA GLN A 17 0.69 -38.98 -4.62
C GLN A 17 -0.04 -37.62 -4.55
N ALA A 18 -1.32 -37.54 -4.93
CA ALA A 18 -2.07 -36.28 -4.90
C ALA A 18 -2.48 -35.85 -3.48
N SER A 19 -2.60 -36.81 -2.55
CA SER A 19 -3.01 -36.56 -1.16
C SER A 19 -1.89 -35.98 -0.31
N LEU A 20 -0.63 -36.34 -0.62
CA LEU A 20 0.55 -35.87 0.11
C LEU A 20 0.88 -34.40 -0.22
N SER A 21 0.69 -33.94 -1.46
CA SER A 21 0.97 -32.54 -1.84
C SER A 21 -0.06 -31.54 -1.33
N PHE A 22 -1.31 -31.96 -1.13
CA PHE A 22 -2.38 -31.06 -0.66
C PHE A 22 -2.21 -30.71 0.82
N GLY A 23 -1.78 -31.67 1.65
CA GLY A 23 -1.52 -31.45 3.08
C GLY A 23 -0.35 -30.49 3.36
N GLU A 24 0.74 -30.58 2.58
CA GLU A 24 1.88 -29.65 2.70
C GLU A 24 1.48 -28.22 2.29
N THR A 25 0.62 -28.07 1.28
CA THR A 25 0.13 -26.74 0.89
C THR A 25 -0.82 -26.14 1.93
N GLU A 26 -1.67 -26.93 2.58
CA GLU A 26 -2.55 -26.42 3.65
C GLU A 26 -1.74 -25.93 4.86
N ASP A 27 -0.69 -26.65 5.25
CA ASP A 27 0.16 -26.29 6.39
C ASP A 27 1.04 -25.05 6.09
N ALA A 28 1.52 -24.92 4.85
CA ALA A 28 2.21 -23.72 4.36
C ALA A 28 1.28 -22.48 4.35
N PHE A 29 0.02 -22.63 3.92
CA PHE A 29 -0.94 -21.52 3.97
C PHE A 29 -1.39 -21.17 5.38
N ALA A 30 -1.50 -22.16 6.27
CA ALA A 30 -1.89 -21.93 7.66
C ALA A 30 -0.84 -21.12 8.43
N SER A 31 0.45 -21.41 8.22
CA SER A 31 1.58 -20.72 8.85
C SER A 31 1.84 -19.30 8.29
N LYS A 32 1.30 -18.98 7.10
CA LYS A 32 1.37 -17.66 6.46
C LYS A 32 0.50 -16.59 7.14
N MET A 33 -0.51 -16.94 7.93
CA MET A 33 -1.40 -15.95 8.52
C MET A 33 -1.04 -15.59 9.96
N VAL A 34 -1.32 -14.36 10.35
CA VAL A 34 -1.30 -13.88 11.74
C VAL A 34 -2.72 -13.55 12.19
N THR A 35 -3.04 -13.78 13.47
CA THR A 35 -4.30 -13.34 14.08
C THR A 35 -4.09 -11.96 14.70
N LEU A 36 -4.96 -11.02 14.35
CA LEU A 36 -5.02 -9.70 14.97
C LEU A 36 -6.30 -9.62 15.81
N ASP A 37 -6.17 -9.11 17.03
CA ASP A 37 -7.29 -9.00 17.98
C ASP A 37 -8.33 -7.94 17.56
N GLY A 38 -8.00 -7.11 16.56
CA GLY A 38 -8.80 -5.98 16.15
C GLY A 38 -8.79 -4.86 17.20
N GLY A 39 -9.80 -4.00 17.16
CA GLY A 39 -9.95 -2.86 18.06
C GLY A 39 -10.24 -1.54 17.36
N ASP A 40 -10.27 -0.48 18.15
CA ASP A 40 -10.47 0.88 17.65
C ASP A 40 -9.14 1.50 17.21
N PHE A 41 -9.14 2.17 16.06
CA PHE A 41 -8.00 2.96 15.59
C PHE A 41 -8.45 4.21 14.83
N VAL A 42 -7.51 5.12 14.58
CA VAL A 42 -7.74 6.27 13.71
C VAL A 42 -7.27 5.92 12.30
N MET A 43 -8.21 5.84 11.37
CA MET A 43 -7.97 5.61 9.95
C MET A 43 -7.86 6.95 9.21
N GLY A 44 -6.99 7.04 8.20
CA GLY A 44 -6.67 8.27 7.49
C GLY A 44 -5.78 9.23 8.28
N ASP A 45 -5.56 10.44 7.76
CA ASP A 45 -4.66 11.42 8.36
C ASP A 45 -5.09 12.85 8.02
N SER A 46 -5.03 13.74 9.01
CA SER A 46 -5.25 15.19 8.89
C SER A 46 -4.17 15.93 8.09
N LEU A 47 -2.95 15.42 8.04
CA LEU A 47 -1.78 16.08 7.45
C LEU A 47 -1.62 15.78 5.95
N SER A 48 -2.36 14.79 5.44
CA SER A 48 -2.15 14.17 4.12
C SER A 48 -2.83 14.89 2.95
N THR A 49 -3.80 15.79 3.17
CA THR A 49 -4.66 16.32 2.08
C THR A 49 -3.92 17.12 1.01
N LYS A 50 -2.71 17.64 1.28
CA LYS A 50 -1.88 18.31 0.27
C LYS A 50 -1.02 17.36 -0.58
N LEU A 51 -0.63 16.21 -0.03
CA LEU A 51 0.26 15.23 -0.70
C LEU A 51 -0.52 14.05 -1.29
N HIS A 52 -1.71 13.79 -0.75
CA HIS A 52 -2.60 12.71 -1.16
C HIS A 52 -4.00 13.26 -1.39
N PRO A 53 -4.33 13.68 -2.62
CA PRO A 53 -5.65 14.21 -2.95
C PRO A 53 -6.80 13.23 -2.63
N GLN A 54 -6.48 11.93 -2.61
CA GLN A 54 -7.43 10.84 -2.39
C GLN A 54 -7.45 10.31 -0.95
N ALA A 55 -6.58 10.81 -0.06
CA ALA A 55 -6.52 10.36 1.33
C ALA A 55 -7.79 10.77 2.08
N LEU A 56 -8.13 9.94 3.07
CA LEU A 56 -9.31 10.16 3.89
C LEU A 56 -8.98 11.05 5.09
N PRO A 57 -9.89 11.95 5.50
CA PRO A 57 -9.74 12.65 6.76
C PRO A 57 -9.70 11.66 7.93
N PRO A 58 -9.04 12.01 9.04
CA PRO A 58 -8.87 11.11 10.16
C PRO A 58 -10.22 10.77 10.81
N GLN A 59 -10.41 9.50 11.14
CA GLN A 59 -11.68 8.99 11.65
C GLN A 59 -11.48 7.78 12.55
N ARG A 60 -12.28 7.69 13.62
CA ARG A 60 -12.30 6.50 14.47
C ARG A 60 -13.07 5.37 13.80
N VAL A 61 -12.40 4.23 13.63
CA VAL A 61 -12.94 3.02 13.03
C VAL A 61 -12.68 1.84 13.98
N HIS A 62 -13.66 0.95 14.09
CA HIS A 62 -13.51 -0.33 14.78
C HIS A 62 -13.31 -1.45 13.75
N VAL A 63 -12.34 -2.34 13.99
CA VAL A 63 -12.19 -3.59 13.24
C VAL A 63 -12.34 -4.78 14.19
N ASP A 64 -13.14 -5.77 13.82
CA ASP A 64 -13.24 -7.03 14.59
C ASP A 64 -11.92 -7.81 14.51
N ALA A 65 -11.72 -8.76 15.41
CA ALA A 65 -10.63 -9.73 15.29
C ALA A 65 -10.69 -10.50 13.96
N PHE A 66 -9.53 -10.67 13.33
CA PHE A 66 -9.41 -11.34 12.03
C PHE A 66 -8.02 -11.97 11.87
N ARG A 67 -7.90 -12.89 10.92
CA ARG A 67 -6.60 -13.38 10.47
C ARG A 67 -6.24 -12.72 9.15
N VAL A 68 -4.96 -12.44 8.93
CA VAL A 68 -4.46 -11.84 7.69
C VAL A 68 -3.16 -12.52 7.26
N ASP A 69 -2.97 -12.68 5.94
CA ASP A 69 -1.70 -13.13 5.39
C ASP A 69 -0.56 -12.15 5.76
N LYS A 70 0.58 -12.69 6.21
CA LYS A 70 1.78 -11.90 6.53
C LYS A 70 2.37 -11.19 5.30
N TRP A 71 2.22 -11.75 4.10
CA TRP A 71 2.69 -11.17 2.84
C TRP A 71 1.70 -11.43 1.69
N PRO A 72 1.78 -10.67 0.58
CA PRO A 72 0.92 -10.89 -0.59
C PRO A 72 1.04 -12.28 -1.21
N ALA A 73 0.11 -12.62 -2.11
CA ALA A 73 0.16 -13.86 -2.87
C ALA A 73 1.37 -13.87 -3.81
N THR A 74 2.11 -14.96 -3.81
CA THR A 74 3.24 -15.20 -4.71
C THR A 74 2.80 -15.82 -6.03
N ASN A 75 3.65 -15.73 -7.05
CA ASN A 75 3.47 -16.41 -8.32
C ASN A 75 3.30 -17.93 -8.16
N ARG A 76 4.00 -18.54 -7.19
CA ARG A 76 3.89 -19.96 -6.85
C ARG A 76 2.49 -20.31 -6.33
N GLU A 77 1.99 -19.56 -5.35
CA GLU A 77 0.67 -19.79 -4.75
C GLU A 77 -0.45 -19.56 -5.79
N PHE A 78 -0.34 -18.50 -6.58
CA PHE A 78 -1.31 -18.23 -7.64
C PHE A 78 -1.29 -19.30 -8.74
N ARG A 79 -0.10 -19.84 -9.06
CA ARG A 79 0.04 -20.97 -9.99
C ARG A 79 -0.64 -22.24 -9.46
N GLU A 80 -0.58 -22.51 -8.16
CA GLU A 80 -1.28 -23.64 -7.54
C GLU A 80 -2.79 -23.50 -7.67
N PHE A 81 -3.32 -22.31 -7.38
CA PHE A 81 -4.73 -21.97 -7.60
C PHE A 81 -5.15 -22.24 -9.05
N VAL A 82 -4.41 -21.70 -10.03
CA VAL A 82 -4.74 -21.88 -11.45
C VAL A 82 -4.61 -23.35 -11.87
N ARG A 83 -3.63 -24.09 -11.36
CA ARG A 83 -3.48 -25.53 -11.66
C ARG A 83 -4.66 -26.34 -11.13
N ALA A 84 -5.12 -26.05 -9.92
CA ALA A 84 -6.21 -26.75 -9.25
C ALA A 84 -7.58 -26.46 -9.88
N THR A 85 -7.82 -25.21 -10.29
CA THR A 85 -9.15 -24.74 -10.72
C THR A 85 -9.30 -24.56 -12.22
N LYS A 86 -8.19 -24.60 -12.97
CA LYS A 86 -8.12 -24.17 -14.39
C LYS A 86 -8.64 -22.75 -14.61
N PHE A 87 -8.52 -21.90 -13.59
CA PHE A 87 -8.97 -20.52 -13.62
C PHE A 87 -8.23 -19.74 -14.72
N LYS A 88 -8.98 -18.87 -15.40
CA LYS A 88 -8.50 -17.95 -16.42
C LYS A 88 -8.71 -16.54 -15.90
N THR A 89 -7.64 -15.75 -15.81
CA THR A 89 -7.72 -14.38 -15.27
C THR A 89 -8.49 -13.44 -16.20
N ASP A 90 -8.88 -12.26 -15.71
CA ASP A 90 -9.51 -11.26 -16.56
C ASP A 90 -8.57 -10.80 -17.69
N SER A 91 -7.28 -10.58 -17.42
CA SER A 91 -6.28 -10.30 -18.46
C SER A 91 -6.20 -11.40 -19.53
N GLU A 92 -6.27 -12.67 -19.14
CA GLU A 92 -6.30 -13.78 -20.10
C GLU A 92 -7.60 -13.80 -20.93
N LYS A 93 -8.75 -13.38 -20.36
CA LYS A 93 -10.04 -13.30 -21.05
C LYS A 93 -10.06 -12.14 -22.06
N PHE A 94 -9.54 -10.98 -21.66
CA PHE A 94 -9.40 -9.81 -22.52
C PHE A 94 -8.30 -10.01 -23.58
N GLY A 95 -7.29 -10.83 -23.27
CA GLY A 95 -6.16 -11.11 -24.16
C GLY A 95 -5.03 -10.09 -24.06
N TRP A 96 -5.05 -9.21 -23.06
CA TRP A 96 -4.04 -8.17 -22.83
C TRP A 96 -4.05 -7.68 -21.37
N SER A 97 -2.99 -6.98 -20.96
CA SER A 97 -2.87 -6.28 -19.68
C SER A 97 -1.91 -5.09 -19.81
N PHE A 98 -1.87 -4.23 -18.80
CA PHE A 98 -0.96 -3.08 -18.76
C PHE A 98 0.43 -3.49 -18.25
N VAL A 99 1.46 -3.13 -19.03
CA VAL A 99 2.88 -3.30 -18.72
C VAL A 99 3.55 -1.93 -18.81
N LEU A 100 4.46 -1.62 -17.89
CA LEU A 100 5.23 -0.37 -18.00
C LEU A 100 6.18 -0.48 -19.19
N ASP A 101 6.27 0.58 -20.01
CA ASP A 101 7.15 0.64 -21.18
C ASP A 101 8.58 0.26 -20.80
N TYR A 102 9.13 0.77 -19.70
CA TYR A 102 10.45 0.39 -19.16
C TYR A 102 10.66 -1.13 -19.01
N GLN A 103 9.62 -1.88 -18.63
CA GLN A 103 9.67 -3.32 -18.38
C GLN A 103 9.34 -4.16 -19.62
N ALA A 104 8.66 -3.56 -20.60
CA ALA A 104 8.15 -4.28 -21.75
C ALA A 104 9.30 -4.82 -22.62
N THR A 105 9.19 -6.11 -22.95
CA THR A 105 10.05 -6.76 -23.96
C THR A 105 9.96 -6.03 -25.30
N GLU A 106 11.00 -6.14 -26.13
CA GLU A 106 10.97 -5.57 -27.50
C GLU A 106 9.73 -6.04 -28.27
N ARG A 107 9.41 -7.33 -28.15
CA ARG A 107 8.22 -7.91 -28.76
C ARG A 107 6.91 -7.33 -28.21
N ALA A 108 6.83 -7.07 -26.91
CA ALA A 108 5.67 -6.42 -26.31
C ALA A 108 5.47 -4.98 -26.83
N ARG A 109 6.56 -4.23 -27.03
CA ARG A 109 6.51 -2.87 -27.59
C ARG A 109 6.03 -2.87 -29.04
N GLU A 110 6.54 -3.80 -29.86
CA GLU A 110 6.09 -3.96 -31.25
C GLU A 110 4.58 -4.27 -31.37
N LEU A 111 4.06 -5.06 -30.43
CA LEU A 111 2.66 -5.48 -30.40
C LEU A 111 1.71 -4.44 -29.78
N SER A 112 2.25 -3.45 -29.07
CA SER A 112 1.47 -2.43 -28.39
C SER A 112 1.15 -1.28 -29.38
N GLU A 113 0.04 -1.40 -30.10
CA GLU A 113 -0.41 -0.39 -31.07
C GLU A 113 -0.91 0.92 -30.42
N SER A 114 -0.99 1.00 -29.08
CA SER A 114 -1.56 2.15 -28.37
C SER A 114 -0.89 2.41 -27.02
N GLN A 115 -0.53 3.66 -26.76
CA GLN A 115 -0.20 4.18 -25.44
C GLN A 115 -1.46 4.75 -24.78
N VAL A 116 -1.59 4.62 -23.46
CA VAL A 116 -2.68 5.30 -22.72
C VAL A 116 -2.44 6.80 -22.82
N LYS A 117 -3.40 7.54 -23.42
CA LYS A 117 -3.25 8.97 -23.75
C LYS A 117 -2.82 9.87 -22.58
N ASP A 118 -3.29 9.55 -21.37
CA ASP A 118 -3.00 10.30 -20.14
C ASP A 118 -1.94 9.62 -19.24
N ALA A 119 -1.37 8.49 -19.67
CA ALA A 119 -0.31 7.76 -18.96
C ALA A 119 0.57 7.01 -19.97
N SER A 120 1.29 7.76 -20.81
CA SER A 120 2.00 7.27 -22.01
C SER A 120 3.06 6.20 -21.76
N HIS A 121 3.43 6.01 -20.50
CA HIS A 121 4.40 5.00 -20.04
C HIS A 121 3.77 3.63 -19.82
N TRP A 122 2.45 3.51 -19.89
CA TRP A 122 1.77 2.22 -19.86
C TRP A 122 1.45 1.75 -21.27
N LEU A 123 1.89 0.52 -21.57
CA LEU A 123 1.59 -0.19 -22.80
C LEU A 123 0.44 -1.16 -22.56
N ALA A 124 -0.56 -1.16 -23.45
CA ALA A 124 -1.56 -2.21 -23.50
C ALA A 124 -0.96 -3.40 -24.29
N VAL A 125 -0.36 -4.35 -23.58
CA VAL A 125 0.42 -5.42 -24.21
C VAL A 125 -0.44 -6.66 -24.44
N PRO A 126 -0.61 -7.12 -25.69
CA PRO A 126 -1.29 -8.37 -25.99
C PRO A 126 -0.58 -9.55 -25.30
N GLN A 127 -1.36 -10.45 -24.70
CA GLN A 127 -0.88 -11.63 -23.96
C GLN A 127 0.09 -11.31 -22.80
N ALA A 128 0.01 -10.10 -22.24
CA ALA A 128 0.50 -9.84 -20.89
C ALA A 128 -0.54 -10.31 -19.85
N TYR A 129 -0.10 -11.12 -18.89
CA TYR A 129 -0.91 -11.67 -17.80
C TYR A 129 0.03 -12.25 -16.73
N TRP A 130 -0.50 -12.73 -15.61
CA TRP A 130 0.29 -13.17 -14.46
C TRP A 130 1.44 -14.16 -14.77
N ARG A 131 1.35 -15.01 -15.80
CA ARG A 131 2.41 -15.96 -16.18
C ARG A 131 3.44 -15.38 -17.17
N GLN A 132 3.09 -14.30 -17.85
CA GLN A 132 3.91 -13.58 -18.82
C GLN A 132 3.81 -12.08 -18.50
N PRO A 133 4.38 -11.63 -17.37
CA PRO A 133 4.14 -10.29 -16.84
C PRO A 133 4.60 -9.18 -17.80
N ASP A 134 5.69 -9.40 -18.53
CA ASP A 134 6.24 -8.40 -19.46
C ASP A 134 5.83 -8.65 -20.93
N GLY A 135 4.79 -9.47 -21.13
CA GLY A 135 4.25 -9.84 -22.45
C GLY A 135 4.87 -11.11 -23.06
N PRO A 136 4.59 -11.40 -24.35
CA PRO A 136 5.04 -12.62 -25.02
C PRO A 136 6.55 -12.85 -24.92
N GLY A 137 6.94 -14.05 -24.50
CA GLY A 137 8.35 -14.42 -24.32
C GLY A 137 8.89 -14.16 -22.91
N SER A 138 8.18 -13.41 -22.07
CA SER A 138 8.45 -13.35 -20.63
C SER A 138 7.88 -14.57 -19.89
N GLY A 139 8.24 -14.70 -18.61
CA GLY A 139 7.84 -15.83 -17.78
C GLY A 139 8.04 -15.55 -16.29
N ILE A 140 7.56 -16.47 -15.46
CA ILE A 140 7.67 -16.41 -13.99
C ILE A 140 8.58 -17.50 -13.40
N GLN A 141 9.34 -18.20 -14.24
CA GLN A 141 10.15 -19.35 -13.83
C GLN A 141 11.19 -18.96 -12.77
N ASP A 142 11.82 -17.81 -12.95
CA ASP A 142 12.85 -17.28 -12.05
C ASP A 142 12.27 -16.38 -10.94
N THR A 143 10.96 -16.12 -10.98
CA THR A 143 10.25 -15.23 -10.06
C THR A 143 9.04 -15.92 -9.41
N LEU A 144 9.09 -17.25 -9.27
CA LEU A 144 8.00 -18.01 -8.62
C LEU A 144 7.75 -17.55 -7.18
N ASP A 145 8.80 -17.14 -6.49
CA ASP A 145 8.72 -16.65 -5.12
C ASP A 145 8.49 -15.14 -5.03
N HIS A 146 8.39 -14.43 -6.16
CA HIS A 146 7.97 -13.04 -6.17
C HIS A 146 6.47 -12.91 -5.93
N VAL A 147 6.06 -11.75 -5.43
CA VAL A 147 4.65 -11.37 -5.36
C VAL A 147 4.04 -11.36 -6.76
N ALA A 148 2.84 -11.94 -6.89
CA ALA A 148 2.12 -12.02 -8.16
C ALA A 148 1.51 -10.67 -8.55
N GLY A 149 1.77 -10.26 -9.79
CA GLY A 149 1.13 -9.10 -10.45
C GLY A 149 0.04 -9.52 -11.44
N HIS A 150 -0.52 -8.54 -12.16
CA HIS A 150 -1.59 -8.72 -13.16
C HIS A 150 -2.84 -9.41 -12.62
N LEU A 151 -3.22 -9.12 -11.37
CA LEU A 151 -4.43 -9.65 -10.77
C LEU A 151 -5.51 -8.59 -10.74
N SER A 152 -6.68 -8.86 -11.34
CA SER A 152 -7.85 -8.00 -11.15
C SER A 152 -8.47 -8.21 -9.77
N TYR A 153 -9.41 -7.36 -9.37
CA TYR A 153 -10.19 -7.60 -8.16
C TYR A 153 -10.93 -8.95 -8.23
N ASN A 154 -11.46 -9.32 -9.40
CA ASN A 154 -12.16 -10.59 -9.58
C ASN A 154 -11.22 -11.78 -9.41
N ASP A 155 -10.00 -11.68 -9.94
CA ASP A 155 -8.96 -12.71 -9.80
C ASP A 155 -8.52 -12.85 -8.34
N ALA A 156 -8.24 -11.73 -7.69
CA ALA A 156 -7.88 -11.63 -6.27
C ALA A 156 -8.96 -12.26 -5.37
N LYS A 157 -10.23 -11.93 -5.63
CA LYS A 157 -11.38 -12.48 -4.91
C LYS A 157 -11.54 -13.98 -5.13
N ALA A 158 -11.36 -14.46 -6.36
CA ALA A 158 -11.44 -15.88 -6.69
C ALA A 158 -10.31 -16.67 -6.00
N PHE A 159 -9.09 -16.14 -6.00
CA PHE A 159 -7.94 -16.73 -5.30
C PHE A 159 -8.17 -16.84 -3.79
N CYS A 160 -8.57 -15.75 -3.12
CA CYS A 160 -8.84 -15.81 -1.69
C CYS A 160 -9.99 -16.78 -1.39
N LYS A 161 -11.06 -16.79 -2.20
CA LYS A 161 -12.18 -17.73 -2.02
C LYS A 161 -11.74 -19.19 -2.16
N TRP A 162 -10.86 -19.51 -3.11
CA TRP A 162 -10.33 -20.87 -3.29
C TRP A 162 -9.56 -21.35 -2.05
N ARG A 163 -8.83 -20.44 -1.38
CA ARG A 163 -8.18 -20.72 -0.09
C ARG A 163 -9.14 -20.80 1.12
N GLY A 164 -10.45 -20.66 0.90
CA GLY A 164 -11.42 -20.55 2.00
C GLY A 164 -11.37 -19.20 2.75
N LEU A 165 -10.76 -18.19 2.13
CA LEU A 165 -10.51 -16.86 2.68
C LEU A 165 -11.35 -15.79 1.97
N ARG A 166 -11.13 -14.53 2.33
CA ARG A 166 -11.73 -13.34 1.72
C ARG A 166 -10.69 -12.24 1.52
N LEU A 167 -11.06 -11.20 0.78
CA LEU A 167 -10.31 -9.94 0.75
C LEU A 167 -10.53 -9.16 2.06
N LEU A 168 -9.55 -8.31 2.40
CA LEU A 168 -9.65 -7.35 3.50
C LEU A 168 -10.62 -6.22 3.14
N SER A 169 -11.29 -5.60 4.12
CA SER A 169 -11.75 -4.21 3.96
C SER A 169 -10.55 -3.26 3.93
N GLU A 170 -10.79 -2.07 3.40
CA GLU A 170 -9.82 -0.98 3.48
C GLU A 170 -9.40 -0.67 4.94
N SER A 171 -10.35 -0.72 5.88
CA SER A 171 -10.07 -0.49 7.30
C SER A 171 -9.26 -1.61 7.93
N GLU A 172 -9.57 -2.87 7.63
CA GLU A 172 -8.75 -4.01 8.07
C GLU A 172 -7.32 -3.91 7.51
N TRP A 173 -7.18 -3.52 6.24
CA TRP A 173 -5.88 -3.35 5.60
C TRP A 173 -5.05 -2.27 6.31
N GLU A 174 -5.63 -1.08 6.53
CA GLU A 174 -4.90 0.02 7.17
C GLU A 174 -4.57 -0.29 8.64
N PHE A 175 -5.49 -0.91 9.37
CA PHE A 175 -5.25 -1.37 10.73
C PHE A 175 -4.05 -2.33 10.79
N ALA A 176 -4.03 -3.31 9.89
CA ALA A 176 -2.96 -4.29 9.81
C ALA A 176 -1.63 -3.65 9.37
N ALA A 177 -1.66 -2.74 8.40
CA ALA A 177 -0.49 -2.04 7.87
C ALA A 177 0.15 -1.11 8.91
N ARG A 178 -0.65 -0.42 9.73
CA ARG A 178 -0.17 0.44 10.83
C ARG A 178 0.63 -0.33 11.88
N GLY A 179 0.42 -1.63 12.04
CA GLY A 179 1.21 -2.43 12.98
C GLY A 179 1.06 -1.99 14.44
N GLY A 180 -0.07 -1.40 14.82
CA GLY A 180 -0.27 -0.82 16.16
C GLY A 180 0.37 0.54 16.38
N GLU A 181 1.02 1.12 15.36
CA GLU A 181 1.48 2.51 15.40
C GLU A 181 0.31 3.50 15.29
N VAL A 182 0.47 4.64 15.97
CA VAL A 182 -0.51 5.73 16.01
C VAL A 182 0.15 6.99 15.48
N ASP A 183 -0.53 7.70 14.57
CA ASP A 183 -0.07 8.98 14.01
C ASP A 183 1.32 8.89 13.31
N THR A 184 1.52 7.78 12.58
CA THR A 184 2.71 7.56 11.76
C THR A 184 2.38 7.59 10.27
N LYS A 185 3.36 8.04 9.48
CA LYS A 185 3.35 7.97 8.01
C LYS A 185 3.63 6.55 7.53
N TYR A 186 4.53 5.83 8.20
CA TYR A 186 4.97 4.51 7.79
C TYR A 186 4.70 3.46 8.88
N PRO A 187 4.67 2.16 8.53
CA PRO A 187 4.56 1.05 9.48
C PRO A 187 5.67 0.99 10.53
N TRP A 188 6.81 1.63 10.25
CA TRP A 188 7.99 1.69 11.12
C TRP A 188 8.17 3.05 11.82
N GLY A 189 7.24 4.00 11.63
CA GLY A 189 7.33 5.34 12.23
C GLY A 189 7.30 6.47 11.21
N ASN A 190 7.92 7.59 11.58
CA ASN A 190 7.91 8.84 10.80
C ASN A 190 9.26 9.19 10.17
N ASN A 191 10.29 8.37 10.41
CA ASN A 191 11.58 8.48 9.75
C ASN A 191 11.49 8.04 8.28
N GLU A 192 12.39 8.58 7.48
CA GLU A 192 12.51 8.33 6.04
C GLU A 192 13.92 7.76 5.78
N PRO A 193 14.21 6.48 6.11
CA PRO A 193 15.56 5.91 6.11
C PRO A 193 16.34 6.07 4.80
N TRP A 194 15.64 6.09 3.67
CA TRP A 194 16.23 6.32 2.35
C TRP A 194 16.85 7.72 2.17
N LYS A 195 16.65 8.64 3.12
CA LYS A 195 17.31 9.95 3.16
C LYS A 195 18.58 9.96 4.01
N GLU A 196 18.85 8.90 4.75
CA GLU A 196 20.05 8.78 5.58
C GLU A 196 21.25 8.31 4.74
N THR A 197 22.46 8.50 5.28
CA THR A 197 23.72 8.26 4.56
C THR A 197 23.94 6.79 4.18
N ASP A 198 23.29 5.84 4.88
CA ASP A 198 23.35 4.42 4.55
C ASP A 198 22.37 4.01 3.43
N GLY A 199 21.44 4.90 3.07
CA GLY A 199 20.50 4.72 1.96
C GLY A 199 19.64 3.46 2.08
N SER A 200 19.36 2.98 3.30
CA SER A 200 18.60 1.74 3.47
C SER A 200 17.13 1.91 3.04
N TRP A 201 16.65 1.02 2.18
CA TRP A 201 15.28 1.01 1.68
C TRP A 201 14.43 -0.02 2.44
N PRO A 202 13.37 0.40 3.16
CA PRO A 202 12.49 -0.51 3.90
C PRO A 202 11.29 -1.01 3.08
N MET A 203 11.24 -0.68 1.79
CA MET A 203 10.17 -1.05 0.86
C MET A 203 10.67 -1.00 -0.58
N ASN A 204 10.02 -1.77 -1.46
CA ASN A 204 10.26 -1.77 -2.90
C ASN A 204 9.43 -0.68 -3.58
N VAL A 205 10.09 0.36 -4.10
CA VAL A 205 9.49 1.54 -4.74
C VAL A 205 10.39 2.00 -5.89
N TRP A 206 10.00 3.02 -6.65
CA TRP A 206 10.86 3.56 -7.70
C TRP A 206 11.89 4.55 -7.11
N GLN A 207 13.16 4.42 -7.52
CA GLN A 207 14.22 5.41 -7.27
C GLN A 207 14.75 5.98 -8.59
N GLY A 208 15.18 7.23 -8.61
CA GLY A 208 15.73 7.86 -9.82
C GLY A 208 14.68 8.57 -10.68
N THR A 209 14.91 8.65 -12.00
CA THR A 209 14.09 9.44 -12.92
C THR A 209 13.04 8.58 -13.61
N PHE A 210 11.82 8.55 -13.08
CA PHE A 210 10.71 7.83 -13.71
C PHE A 210 10.33 8.41 -15.09
N PRO A 211 9.95 7.57 -16.07
CA PRO A 211 10.06 6.10 -16.13
C PRO A 211 11.38 5.63 -16.76
N LYS A 212 12.40 6.51 -16.86
CA LYS A 212 13.58 6.29 -17.70
C LYS A 212 14.66 5.49 -17.01
N GLU A 213 14.93 5.82 -15.75
CA GLU A 213 16.05 5.30 -14.97
C GLU A 213 15.55 4.93 -13.58
N ASN A 214 15.66 3.64 -13.23
CA ASN A 214 15.45 3.14 -11.88
C ASN A 214 16.83 2.85 -11.25
N ASP A 215 17.16 3.51 -10.14
CA ASP A 215 18.48 3.39 -9.50
C ASP A 215 18.68 2.04 -8.80
N LEU A 216 17.60 1.29 -8.55
CA LEU A 216 17.62 -0.02 -7.88
C LEU A 216 18.27 0.04 -6.49
N GLY A 217 18.08 1.15 -5.77
CA GLY A 217 18.62 1.34 -4.42
C GLY A 217 18.04 0.33 -3.43
N ASP A 218 16.82 -0.12 -3.67
CA ASP A 218 16.16 -1.18 -2.90
C ASP A 218 16.47 -2.61 -3.39
N GLY A 219 17.20 -2.74 -4.50
CA GLY A 219 17.61 -4.02 -5.10
C GLY A 219 16.62 -4.62 -6.11
N TYR A 220 15.48 -3.99 -6.42
CA TYR A 220 14.44 -4.59 -7.25
C TYR A 220 13.92 -3.67 -8.36
N ALA A 221 14.02 -4.13 -9.61
CA ALA A 221 13.48 -3.40 -10.77
C ALA A 221 11.97 -3.63 -10.99
N THR A 222 11.43 -4.69 -10.40
CA THR A 222 10.04 -5.13 -10.55
C THR A 222 9.50 -5.55 -9.17
N THR A 223 8.59 -6.51 -9.11
CA THR A 223 8.18 -7.11 -7.83
C THR A 223 9.37 -7.71 -7.07
N SER A 224 9.27 -7.80 -5.75
CA SER A 224 10.24 -8.47 -4.88
C SER A 224 9.62 -9.74 -4.26
N PRO A 225 10.45 -10.71 -3.80
CA PRO A 225 10.00 -11.80 -2.95
C PRO A 225 9.41 -11.30 -1.63
N PRO A 226 8.48 -12.06 -1.01
CA PRO A 226 8.09 -11.83 0.37
C PRO A 226 9.29 -11.74 1.29
N GLN A 227 9.18 -10.88 2.30
CA GLN A 227 10.20 -10.73 3.35
C GLN A 227 11.55 -10.18 2.83
N ALA A 228 11.59 -9.63 1.62
CA ALA A 228 12.73 -8.85 1.16
C ALA A 228 13.01 -7.64 2.07
N PHE A 229 11.96 -7.10 2.70
CA PHE A 229 12.02 -5.95 3.60
C PHE A 229 11.54 -6.31 5.02
N PRO A 230 11.85 -5.48 6.04
CA PRO A 230 11.42 -5.75 7.41
C PRO A 230 9.89 -5.80 7.57
N PRO A 231 9.37 -6.65 8.47
CA PRO A 231 7.95 -6.63 8.80
C PRO A 231 7.60 -5.45 9.73
N ASN A 232 6.32 -5.08 9.77
CA ASN A 232 5.80 -4.24 10.84
C ASN A 232 5.64 -5.02 12.16
N LYS A 233 5.23 -4.35 13.24
CA LYS A 233 5.11 -4.98 14.58
C LYS A 233 4.05 -6.10 14.67
N TYR A 234 3.15 -6.20 13.71
CA TYR A 234 2.20 -7.32 13.59
C TYR A 234 2.74 -8.49 12.76
N GLY A 235 3.97 -8.38 12.25
CA GLY A 235 4.59 -9.41 11.42
C GLY A 235 4.14 -9.38 9.95
N LEU A 236 3.57 -8.25 9.49
CA LEU A 236 3.21 -8.09 8.09
C LEU A 236 4.35 -7.46 7.30
N TYR A 237 4.62 -8.04 6.14
CA TYR A 237 5.61 -7.64 5.15
C TYR A 237 4.93 -6.95 3.97
N ASP A 238 5.72 -6.14 3.26
CA ASP A 238 5.34 -5.51 1.99
C ASP A 238 3.97 -4.80 2.03
N VAL A 239 3.62 -4.20 3.17
CA VAL A 239 2.38 -3.41 3.29
C VAL A 239 2.49 -2.07 2.57
N LEU A 240 3.70 -1.59 2.34
CA LEU A 240 3.97 -0.41 1.50
C LEU A 240 4.91 -0.83 0.37
N GLY A 241 4.64 -0.34 -0.85
CA GLY A 241 5.41 -0.67 -2.04
C GLY A 241 5.15 -2.08 -2.57
N ASN A 242 6.07 -2.59 -3.38
CA ASN A 242 5.99 -3.85 -4.12
C ASN A 242 4.76 -3.89 -5.06
N VAL A 243 3.56 -4.19 -4.59
CA VAL A 243 2.33 -4.14 -5.39
C VAL A 243 1.20 -3.42 -4.67
N TRP A 244 0.36 -2.75 -5.44
CA TRP A 244 -0.95 -2.31 -4.97
C TRP A 244 -1.80 -3.52 -4.60
N GLU A 245 -2.56 -3.41 -3.51
CA GLU A 245 -3.35 -4.52 -3.01
C GLU A 245 -4.85 -4.27 -3.04
N TRP A 246 -5.59 -5.20 -3.65
CA TRP A 246 -7.04 -5.16 -3.71
C TRP A 246 -7.71 -5.35 -2.35
N THR A 247 -8.68 -4.48 -2.05
CA THR A 247 -9.59 -4.62 -0.91
C THR A 247 -11.04 -4.84 -1.38
N LYS A 248 -11.89 -5.36 -0.50
CA LYS A 248 -13.34 -5.51 -0.78
C LYS A 248 -14.11 -4.19 -0.78
N THR A 249 -13.52 -3.10 -0.27
CA THR A 249 -14.20 -1.80 -0.10
C THR A 249 -14.42 -1.12 -1.46
N LYS A 250 -15.62 -0.59 -1.69
CA LYS A 250 -15.88 0.23 -2.89
C LYS A 250 -15.26 1.60 -2.73
N TYR A 251 -14.65 2.10 -3.80
CA TYR A 251 -13.89 3.35 -3.76
C TYR A 251 -14.75 4.59 -3.46
N LEU A 252 -15.92 4.68 -4.10
CA LEU A 252 -16.80 5.86 -4.03
C LEU A 252 -17.61 5.96 -2.72
N GLU A 253 -17.66 4.90 -1.90
CA GLU A 253 -18.39 4.90 -0.62
C GLU A 253 -17.71 5.77 0.46
N MET A 254 -16.48 6.24 0.20
CA MET A 254 -15.62 6.90 1.20
C MET A 254 -15.37 8.40 0.96
N HIS A 255 -15.92 9.00 -0.11
CA HIS A 255 -15.65 10.40 -0.50
C HIS A 255 -16.92 11.29 -0.45
N PRO A 256 -16.88 12.49 0.17
CA PRO A 256 -18.01 13.43 0.26
C PRO A 256 -18.65 13.81 -1.08
N ASP A 257 -17.80 13.98 -2.10
CA ASP A 257 -18.22 14.39 -3.45
C ASP A 257 -18.55 13.19 -4.34
N ALA A 258 -18.03 12.01 -3.99
CA ALA A 258 -18.30 10.76 -4.69
C ALA A 258 -19.74 10.29 -4.50
N ILE A 259 -20.39 10.53 -3.35
CA ILE A 259 -21.81 10.16 -3.16
C ILE A 259 -22.74 10.96 -4.10
N LYS A 260 -22.40 12.23 -4.39
CA LYS A 260 -23.15 13.04 -5.36
C LYS A 260 -22.84 12.65 -6.80
N GLN A 261 -21.60 12.28 -7.10
CA GLN A 261 -21.20 11.79 -8.42
C GLN A 261 -21.71 10.37 -8.70
N ASP A 262 -21.76 9.47 -7.73
CA ASP A 262 -22.26 8.09 -7.86
C ASP A 262 -23.75 8.06 -8.25
N GLN A 263 -24.54 9.03 -7.76
CA GLN A 263 -25.93 9.23 -8.22
C GLN A 263 -26.03 9.73 -9.66
N GLN A 264 -25.00 10.41 -10.18
CA GLN A 264 -24.92 10.91 -11.56
C GLN A 264 -24.29 9.88 -12.52
N ARG A 265 -23.46 8.95 -12.02
CA ARG A 265 -22.69 7.95 -12.77
C ARG A 265 -23.44 6.62 -12.97
N LYS A 266 -24.78 6.65 -13.08
CA LYS A 266 -25.57 5.45 -13.40
C LYS A 266 -25.04 4.79 -14.68
N GLY A 267 -24.37 3.65 -14.54
CA GLY A 267 -23.79 2.88 -15.65
C GLY A 267 -22.26 2.79 -15.67
N GLU A 268 -21.53 3.49 -14.79
CA GLU A 268 -20.07 3.34 -14.69
C GLU A 268 -19.66 2.05 -13.96
N ALA A 269 -18.50 1.51 -14.34
CA ALA A 269 -17.95 0.29 -13.74
C ALA A 269 -17.61 0.51 -12.25
N VAL A 270 -17.96 -0.46 -11.41
CA VAL A 270 -17.68 -0.42 -9.97
C VAL A 270 -16.18 -0.36 -9.75
N GLN A 271 -15.73 0.62 -8.97
CA GLN A 271 -14.34 0.71 -8.53
C GLN A 271 -14.16 0.18 -7.11
N ARG A 272 -13.05 -0.52 -6.88
CA ARG A 272 -12.61 -1.01 -5.57
C ARG A 272 -11.35 -0.29 -5.14
N VAL A 273 -11.14 -0.22 -3.84
CA VAL A 273 -9.97 0.45 -3.27
C VAL A 273 -8.74 -0.45 -3.40
N LEU A 274 -7.66 0.14 -3.90
CA LEU A 274 -6.29 -0.35 -3.82
C LEU A 274 -5.53 0.42 -2.73
N ARG A 275 -4.65 -0.27 -2.00
CA ARG A 275 -3.82 0.29 -0.92
C ARG A 275 -2.34 -0.06 -1.11
N GLY A 276 -1.46 0.74 -0.52
CA GLY A 276 -0.05 0.40 -0.29
C GLY A 276 0.97 1.01 -1.26
N GLY A 277 0.57 1.43 -2.46
CA GLY A 277 1.55 1.78 -3.50
C GLY A 277 2.22 0.55 -4.11
N SER A 278 3.14 0.74 -5.05
CA SER A 278 3.89 -0.35 -5.68
C SER A 278 5.34 0.01 -5.98
N PHE A 279 6.08 -0.92 -6.59
CA PHE A 279 7.44 -0.71 -7.12
C PHE A 279 7.54 0.39 -8.21
N LEU A 280 6.42 1.01 -8.59
CA LEU A 280 6.32 2.08 -9.58
C LEU A 280 6.02 3.44 -8.96
N ASP A 281 5.61 3.47 -7.69
CA ASP A 281 5.34 4.70 -6.95
C ASP A 281 6.62 5.16 -6.25
N THR A 282 6.69 6.42 -5.79
CA THR A 282 7.92 6.96 -5.17
C THR A 282 7.71 7.28 -3.69
N ALA A 283 8.78 7.18 -2.91
CA ALA A 283 8.72 7.50 -1.48
C ALA A 283 8.48 9.00 -1.21
N ASP A 284 8.87 9.87 -2.15
CA ASP A 284 8.77 11.33 -2.04
C ASP A 284 7.54 11.93 -2.74
N GLY A 285 6.86 11.17 -3.60
CA GLY A 285 5.77 11.64 -4.45
C GLY A 285 6.21 12.50 -5.63
N ALA A 286 7.49 12.48 -6.01
CA ALA A 286 7.97 13.16 -7.22
C ALA A 286 7.31 12.61 -8.48
N PHE A 287 6.94 11.32 -8.48
CA PHE A 287 6.24 10.66 -9.58
C PHE A 287 5.21 9.66 -9.06
N ASN A 288 4.15 9.43 -9.85
CA ASN A 288 3.00 8.59 -9.48
C ASN A 288 2.45 8.97 -8.08
N HIS A 289 2.27 8.00 -7.18
CA HIS A 289 1.84 8.29 -5.82
C HIS A 289 3.03 8.42 -4.88
N LYS A 290 2.91 9.31 -3.88
CA LYS A 290 3.73 9.18 -2.68
C LYS A 290 3.34 7.89 -1.97
N VAL A 291 4.30 7.07 -1.56
CA VAL A 291 4.02 5.82 -0.80
C VAL A 291 4.10 6.08 0.70
N ASP A 292 2.96 5.97 1.39
CA ASP A 292 2.82 5.95 2.85
C ASP A 292 1.51 5.24 3.28
N LEU A 293 1.22 5.17 4.58
CA LEU A 293 0.04 4.48 5.11
C LEU A 293 -1.30 5.01 4.61
N ASN A 294 -1.36 6.26 4.12
CA ASN A 294 -2.58 6.90 3.61
C ASN A 294 -2.75 6.73 2.10
N THR A 295 -1.75 6.19 1.41
CA THR A 295 -1.74 5.96 -0.03
C THR A 295 -2.86 5.01 -0.45
N ARG A 296 -3.78 5.52 -1.26
CA ARG A 296 -4.96 4.80 -1.75
C ARG A 296 -5.37 5.29 -3.15
N MET A 297 -5.90 4.38 -3.96
CA MET A 297 -6.51 4.71 -5.25
C MET A 297 -7.73 3.82 -5.53
N GLY A 298 -8.51 4.20 -6.54
CA GLY A 298 -9.65 3.42 -7.02
C GLY A 298 -9.37 2.86 -8.40
N ASN A 299 -9.75 1.62 -8.65
CA ASN A 299 -9.66 1.02 -9.99
C ASN A 299 -10.84 0.05 -10.24
N THR A 300 -11.18 -0.19 -11.50
CA THR A 300 -12.34 -1.04 -11.87
C THR A 300 -12.08 -2.49 -11.53
N GLU A 301 -13.13 -3.25 -11.21
CA GLU A 301 -13.02 -4.64 -10.73
C GLU A 301 -12.32 -5.61 -11.70
N ASP A 302 -12.29 -5.27 -12.98
CA ASP A 302 -11.72 -6.04 -14.08
C ASP A 302 -10.35 -5.54 -14.54
N SER A 303 -9.87 -4.40 -14.02
CA SER A 303 -8.55 -3.86 -14.34
C SER A 303 -7.45 -4.65 -13.68
N ALA A 304 -6.34 -4.86 -14.39
CA ALA A 304 -5.14 -5.51 -13.89
C ALA A 304 -3.88 -4.95 -14.59
N SER A 305 -2.80 -4.85 -13.84
CA SER A 305 -1.49 -4.34 -14.28
C SER A 305 -0.34 -5.07 -13.57
N SER A 306 0.89 -4.91 -14.07
CA SER A 306 2.10 -5.54 -13.50
C SER A 306 2.34 -5.26 -12.01
N ASN A 307 1.72 -4.19 -11.49
CA ASN A 307 1.88 -3.72 -10.12
C ASN A 307 0.63 -3.88 -9.23
N THR A 308 -0.32 -4.75 -9.59
CA THR A 308 -1.53 -5.04 -8.80
C THR A 308 -1.58 -6.51 -8.36
N GLY A 309 -1.74 -6.73 -7.05
CA GLY A 309 -1.75 -8.04 -6.41
C GLY A 309 -2.79 -8.16 -5.29
N VAL A 310 -2.59 -9.13 -4.39
CA VAL A 310 -3.56 -9.45 -3.34
C VAL A 310 -2.91 -10.04 -2.10
N ARG A 311 -3.41 -9.66 -0.91
CA ARG A 311 -3.29 -10.44 0.33
C ARG A 311 -4.68 -10.83 0.84
N CYS A 312 -4.80 -12.01 1.46
CA CYS A 312 -6.09 -12.53 1.92
C CYS A 312 -6.25 -12.42 3.45
N ALA A 313 -7.50 -12.50 3.90
CA ALA A 313 -7.89 -12.50 5.30
C ALA A 313 -8.97 -13.54 5.60
N ALA A 314 -9.12 -13.89 6.87
CA ALA A 314 -10.21 -14.72 7.39
C ALA A 314 -10.89 -14.02 8.56
N SER A 315 -12.21 -14.18 8.69
CA SER A 315 -12.94 -13.72 9.87
C SER A 315 -12.71 -14.66 11.05
N VAL A 316 -12.64 -14.12 12.27
CA VAL A 316 -12.60 -14.91 13.51
C VAL A 316 -13.97 -14.79 14.18
N GLY A 317 -14.75 -15.87 14.19
CA GLY A 317 -16.09 -15.88 14.80
C GLY A 317 -17.16 -15.15 13.98
N PRO A 318 -18.36 -14.93 14.57
CA PRO A 318 -19.43 -14.17 13.93
C PRO A 318 -18.98 -12.71 13.78
N GLN A 319 -18.92 -12.21 12.54
CA GLN A 319 -18.57 -10.81 12.33
C GLN A 319 -19.65 -9.91 12.96
N SER A 320 -19.20 -8.93 13.73
CA SER A 320 -20.07 -7.82 14.07
C SER A 320 -20.37 -7.05 12.77
N LYS A 321 -21.43 -6.25 12.75
CA LYS A 321 -21.58 -5.30 11.65
C LYS A 321 -20.40 -4.34 11.76
N GLU A 322 -19.40 -4.51 10.90
CA GLU A 322 -18.32 -3.54 10.69
C GLU A 322 -18.95 -2.16 10.82
N SER A 323 -18.51 -1.35 11.78
CA SER A 323 -18.83 0.06 11.77
C SER A 323 -17.98 0.67 10.66
N GLY A 324 -18.27 0.25 9.42
CA GLY A 324 -17.64 0.78 8.23
C GLY A 324 -17.76 2.29 8.27
N TYR A 325 -16.81 2.94 7.62
CA TYR A 325 -16.83 4.36 7.37
C TYR A 325 -18.24 4.90 7.19
N LYS A 326 -18.76 5.55 8.22
CA LYS A 326 -19.97 6.35 8.08
C LYS A 326 -19.46 7.75 7.87
N TYR A 327 -19.39 8.17 6.61
CA TYR A 327 -19.18 9.57 6.30
C TYR A 327 -20.24 10.40 7.06
N ARG A 328 -19.84 10.96 8.20
CA ARG A 328 -20.57 12.04 8.83
C ARG A 328 -19.98 13.29 8.25
N LYS A 329 -20.74 13.91 7.34
CA LYS A 329 -20.55 15.31 6.97
C LYS A 329 -20.22 16.06 8.27
N PRO A 330 -19.09 16.78 8.36
CA PRO A 330 -18.70 17.44 9.59
C PRO A 330 -19.91 18.22 10.09
N SER A 331 -20.47 17.82 11.23
CA SER A 331 -21.47 18.66 11.87
C SER A 331 -20.74 19.98 12.13
N LYS A 332 -21.24 21.07 11.53
CA LYS A 332 -20.80 22.42 11.91
C LYS A 332 -20.64 22.40 13.43
N PRO A 333 -19.47 22.76 13.98
CA PRO A 333 -19.25 22.64 15.41
C PRO A 333 -20.42 23.35 16.11
N LYS A 334 -21.23 22.62 16.88
CA LYS A 334 -22.24 23.25 17.71
C LYS A 334 -21.47 23.99 18.80
N GLY A 335 -21.21 25.27 18.56
CA GLY A 335 -20.42 26.12 19.43
C GLY A 335 -19.37 26.98 18.72
N ALA A 336 -18.96 26.66 17.48
CA ALA A 336 -18.18 27.58 16.65
C ALA A 336 -19.13 28.28 15.68
N GLY A 337 -19.94 29.19 16.22
CA GLY A 337 -20.57 30.20 15.38
C GLY A 337 -19.46 31.01 14.74
N GLY A 338 -19.14 30.74 13.48
CA GLY A 338 -18.39 31.71 12.67
C GLY A 338 -19.09 33.07 12.84
N ILE A 339 -18.30 34.12 13.05
CA ILE A 339 -18.84 35.46 13.24
C ILE A 339 -19.69 35.77 11.98
N PRO A 340 -21.01 35.99 12.12
CA PRO A 340 -21.88 36.17 10.96
C PRO A 340 -21.39 37.36 10.11
N GLY A 341 -21.15 37.11 8.83
CA GLY A 341 -20.66 38.12 7.88
C GLY A 341 -19.14 38.16 7.65
N LEU A 342 -18.38 37.23 8.26
CA LEU A 342 -16.93 37.13 8.04
C LEU A 342 -16.57 35.90 7.19
N ASP A 343 -16.83 35.98 5.88
CA ASP A 343 -16.40 34.95 4.92
C ASP A 343 -14.93 35.13 4.50
N GLN A 344 -14.40 34.12 3.81
CA GLN A 344 -12.99 34.05 3.42
C GLN A 344 -12.58 35.22 2.51
N GLU A 345 -13.50 35.67 1.66
CA GLU A 345 -13.31 36.81 0.75
C GLU A 345 -13.27 38.14 1.53
N THR A 346 -14.12 38.28 2.54
CA THR A 346 -14.14 39.44 3.45
C THR A 346 -12.90 39.48 4.34
N MET A 347 -12.44 38.34 4.88
CA MET A 347 -11.20 38.27 5.66
C MET A 347 -9.99 38.65 4.82
N GLN A 348 -9.94 38.18 3.58
CA GLN A 348 -8.85 38.46 2.67
C GLN A 348 -8.81 39.94 2.28
N ARG A 349 -9.97 40.55 1.98
CA ARG A 349 -10.07 41.99 1.73
C ARG A 349 -9.64 42.84 2.94
N ILE A 350 -10.03 42.46 4.16
CA ILE A 350 -9.65 43.19 5.38
C ILE A 350 -8.14 43.12 5.62
N VAL A 351 -7.51 41.97 5.37
CA VAL A 351 -6.05 41.81 5.47
C VAL A 351 -5.33 42.56 4.36
N GLU A 352 -5.89 42.62 3.16
CA GLU A 352 -5.33 43.35 2.01
C GLU A 352 -5.43 44.88 2.18
N GLU A 353 -6.51 45.40 2.77
CA GLU A 353 -6.75 46.83 2.96
C GLU A 353 -6.11 47.39 4.24
N GLY A 354 -6.09 46.62 5.34
CA GLY A 354 -5.69 47.08 6.68
C GLY A 354 -4.62 46.24 7.38
N GLY A 355 -4.11 45.19 6.74
CA GLY A 355 -3.13 44.29 7.34
C GLY A 355 -3.70 43.38 8.43
N ILE A 356 -2.81 42.62 9.09
CA ILE A 356 -3.18 41.62 10.10
C ILE A 356 -3.72 42.27 11.39
N GLU A 357 -3.33 43.52 11.67
CA GLU A 357 -3.79 44.29 12.83
C GLU A 357 -5.28 44.66 12.73
N ALA A 358 -5.74 45.04 11.53
CA ALA A 358 -7.16 45.28 11.26
C ALA A 358 -8.02 44.01 11.44
N LEU A 359 -7.44 42.84 11.14
CA LEU A 359 -8.10 41.56 11.40
C LEU A 359 -8.14 41.24 12.91
N GLN A 360 -7.08 41.55 13.67
CA GLN A 360 -7.05 41.35 15.13
C GLN A 360 -8.02 42.30 15.87
N GLU A 361 -8.15 43.55 15.42
CA GLU A 361 -9.09 44.52 15.98
C GLU A 361 -10.55 44.11 15.74
N LEU A 362 -10.85 43.54 14.57
CA LEU A 362 -12.17 43.00 14.24
C LEU A 362 -12.53 41.73 15.03
N LEU A 363 -11.53 40.89 15.32
CA LEU A 363 -11.71 39.63 16.05
C LEU A 363 -11.77 39.85 17.58
N GLY A 364 -11.14 40.93 18.08
CA GLY A 364 -11.07 41.24 19.52
C GLY A 364 -10.48 40.08 20.33
N ASP A 365 -10.98 39.87 21.55
CA ASP A 365 -10.52 38.79 22.44
C ASP A 365 -11.01 37.39 22.04
N LYS A 366 -11.79 37.27 20.95
CA LYS A 366 -12.41 36.00 20.54
C LYS A 366 -11.43 35.06 19.83
N ALA A 367 -10.34 35.60 19.27
CA ALA A 367 -9.29 34.83 18.62
C ALA A 367 -7.99 35.63 18.60
N THR A 368 -6.86 34.94 18.73
CA THR A 368 -5.51 35.53 18.63
C THR A 368 -4.90 35.15 17.29
N VAL A 369 -4.50 36.16 16.51
CA VAL A 369 -3.88 36.00 15.20
C VAL A 369 -2.37 36.11 15.36
N THR A 370 -1.65 35.03 15.08
CA THR A 370 -0.18 35.01 15.16
C THR A 370 0.42 35.47 13.83
N THR A 371 1.33 36.43 13.88
CA THR A 371 1.97 36.99 12.69
C THR A 371 3.01 36.03 12.09
N ALA A 372 3.32 36.20 10.80
CA ALA A 372 4.38 35.44 10.15
C ALA A 372 5.77 35.68 10.78
N GLY A 373 5.99 36.84 11.42
CA GLY A 373 7.21 37.16 12.16
C GLY A 373 7.33 36.35 13.45
N GLU A 374 6.26 36.28 14.24
CA GLU A 374 6.20 35.48 15.47
C GLU A 374 6.30 33.97 15.17
N LEU A 375 5.73 33.52 14.05
CA LEU A 375 5.87 32.13 13.60
C LEU A 375 7.33 31.81 13.23
N LYS A 376 8.02 32.73 12.54
CA LYS A 376 9.45 32.60 12.23
C LYS A 376 10.32 32.63 13.48
N GLU A 377 10.02 33.47 14.47
CA GLU A 377 10.73 33.47 15.75
C GLU A 377 10.53 32.18 16.54
N ARG A 378 9.32 31.64 16.53
CA ARG A 378 9.00 30.36 17.18
C ARG A 378 9.71 29.19 16.49
N GLN A 379 9.78 29.21 15.17
CA GLN A 379 10.56 28.25 14.38
C GLN A 379 12.07 28.39 14.63
N ALA A 380 12.61 29.61 14.70
CA ALA A 380 14.01 29.85 15.02
C ALA A 380 14.37 29.45 16.46
N LYS A 381 13.45 29.63 17.42
CA LYS A 381 13.61 29.15 18.79
C LYS A 381 13.64 27.63 18.86
N MET A 382 12.74 26.96 18.14
CA MET A 382 12.70 25.51 18.03
C MET A 382 13.95 24.95 17.34
N HIS A 383 14.46 25.62 16.31
CA HIS A 383 15.70 25.23 15.63
C HIS A 383 16.92 25.35 16.54
N ARG A 384 17.02 26.42 17.34
CA ARG A 384 18.07 26.58 18.36
C ARG A 384 18.02 25.49 19.42
N GLN A 385 16.81 25.12 19.88
CA GLN A 385 16.63 24.02 20.84
C GLN A 385 17.05 22.66 20.25
N MET A 386 16.78 22.41 18.97
CA MET A 386 17.24 21.19 18.31
C MET A 386 18.75 21.15 18.10
N GLU A 387 19.41 22.28 17.81
CA GLU A 387 20.87 22.35 17.73
C GLU A 387 21.53 22.13 19.09
N GLU A 388 20.93 22.65 20.16
CA GLU A 388 21.40 22.43 21.53
C GLU A 388 21.26 20.97 21.95
N LEU A 389 20.15 20.31 21.57
CA LEU A 389 19.98 18.86 21.76
C LEU A 389 21.05 18.05 21.01
N ARG A 390 21.32 18.40 19.74
CA ARG A 390 22.34 17.72 18.93
C ARG A 390 23.74 17.86 19.50
N ARG A 391 24.08 19.05 20.05
CA ARG A 391 25.36 19.25 20.75
C ARG A 391 25.47 18.41 22.02
N MET A 392 24.38 18.26 22.77
CA MET A 392 24.36 17.40 23.96
C MET A 392 24.56 15.93 23.57
N GLU A 393 23.90 15.46 22.52
CA GLU A 393 24.07 14.09 21.99
C GLU A 393 25.50 13.83 21.48
N GLU A 394 26.15 14.81 20.85
CA GLU A 394 27.56 14.69 20.44
C GLU A 394 28.52 14.65 21.64
N LEU A 395 28.27 15.44 22.68
CA LEU A 395 29.05 15.42 23.91
C LEU A 395 28.90 14.08 24.66
N GLU A 396 27.69 13.52 24.70
CA GLU A 396 27.45 12.18 25.27
C GLU A 396 28.18 11.09 24.48
N LYS A 397 28.19 11.16 23.15
CA LYS A 397 28.95 10.23 22.30
C LYS A 397 30.47 10.34 22.50
N GLN A 398 30.99 11.55 22.72
CA GLN A 398 32.41 11.78 23.00
C GLN A 398 32.83 11.32 24.41
N GLN A 399 31.93 11.40 25.39
CA GLN A 399 32.17 10.86 26.73
C GLN A 399 32.13 9.32 26.74
N ALA A 400 31.23 8.71 25.96
CA ALA A 400 31.15 7.26 25.81
C ALA A 400 32.41 6.66 25.14
N THR A 401 33.06 7.39 24.24
CA THR A 401 34.31 6.96 23.58
C THR A 401 35.56 7.15 24.44
N ARG A 402 35.56 8.07 25.41
CA ARG A 402 36.66 8.25 26.37
C ARG A 402 36.63 7.29 27.55
N GLY A 403 35.48 6.69 27.88
CA GLY A 403 35.33 5.77 29.01
C GLY A 403 35.80 4.33 28.77
N GLY A 404 36.22 3.97 27.54
CA GLY A 404 36.57 2.59 27.16
C GLY A 404 38.07 2.27 27.07
N GLY A 405 38.95 3.17 27.52
CA GLY A 405 40.38 3.12 27.18
C GLY A 405 41.36 3.20 28.34
N ASP A 406 41.03 2.71 29.54
CA ASP A 406 42.01 2.64 30.63
C ASP A 406 41.73 1.46 31.59
N SER A 407 42.01 0.24 31.13
CA SER A 407 42.17 -0.93 31.99
C SER A 407 42.93 -2.07 31.30
N ALA A 408 44.23 -1.89 31.04
CA ALA A 408 45.19 -2.99 30.90
C ALA A 408 46.63 -2.43 30.86
N GLU A 409 47.57 -3.23 31.39
CA GLU A 409 49.03 -3.03 31.47
C GLU A 409 49.52 -2.27 32.72
N HIS A 410 50.39 -2.79 33.60
CA HIS A 410 51.11 -4.06 33.68
C HIS A 410 51.56 -4.27 35.15
N ILE A 411 51.41 -5.50 35.64
CA ILE A 411 52.10 -6.07 36.83
C ILE A 411 53.31 -6.87 36.31
N GLU A 412 54.35 -6.99 37.15
CA GLU A 412 55.67 -7.65 37.00
C GLU A 412 56.76 -6.79 36.33
N LEU A 413 57.96 -6.56 36.90
CA LEU A 413 58.70 -7.10 38.04
C LEU A 413 59.66 -6.03 38.57
#